data_AF-A0A2V9KFU0-F1
#
_entry.id   AF-A0A2V9KFU0-F1
#
_cell.length_a   1.000
_cell.length_b   1.000
_cell.length_c   1.000
_cell.angle_alpha   90.00
_cell.angle_beta   90.00
_cell.angle_gamma   90.00
#
_symmetry.space_group_name_H-M   'P 1'
#
loop_
_entity.id
_entity.type
_entity.pdbx_description
1 polymer ?
#
loop_
_entity_poly.entity_id
_entity_poly.type
_entity_poly.pdbx_seq_one_letter_code
_entity_poly.pdbx_strand_id
1 'polypeptide(L)'
;MRLDTFEMERMQSTWENRVRFNLSESSVFPMSARELAADPALVQEIVEAPLIYNQSNGTDELRAAIAALYPGATAEHVEVCNGGSEANFVSLYAMLEPGDEVVIVLPIYGQIPGLAAS
;
A
#
# COMPACT_ATOMS: atom_id res chain seq x y z
N MET A 1 -5.80 -0.07 22.81
CA MET A 1 -5.37 -0.92 21.70
C MET A 1 -3.99 -1.47 22.02
N ARG A 2 -3.85 -2.80 22.16
CA ARG A 2 -2.55 -3.47 22.32
C ARG A 2 -2.30 -4.23 21.02
N LEU A 3 -1.32 -3.78 20.24
CA LEU A 3 -0.96 -4.42 18.97
C LEU A 3 0.14 -5.44 19.21
N ASP A 4 -0.07 -6.66 18.73
CA ASP A 4 0.96 -7.70 18.75
C ASP A 4 2.05 -7.39 17.71
N THR A 5 3.22 -7.99 17.90
CA THR A 5 4.34 -7.79 16.97
C THR A 5 4.03 -8.45 15.63
N PHE A 6 4.21 -7.71 14.55
CA PHE A 6 4.10 -8.28 13.21
C PHE A 6 5.41 -9.02 12.86
N GLU A 7 5.49 -10.29 13.26
CA GLU A 7 6.73 -11.11 13.19
C GLU A 7 7.40 -11.11 11.80
N MET A 8 6.60 -11.16 10.73
CA MET A 8 7.13 -11.11 9.35
C MET A 8 7.84 -9.79 9.07
N GLU A 9 7.19 -8.65 9.36
CA GLU A 9 7.82 -7.32 9.22
C GLU A 9 9.08 -7.26 10.08
N ARG A 10 9.01 -7.77 11.32
CA ARG A 10 10.13 -7.69 12.24
C ARG A 10 11.34 -8.49 11.75
N MET A 11 11.11 -9.65 11.15
CA MET A 11 12.15 -10.44 10.51
C MET A 11 12.76 -9.69 9.32
N GLN A 12 11.93 -9.18 8.41
CA GLN A 12 12.38 -8.49 7.19
C GLN A 12 13.21 -7.27 7.56
N SER A 13 12.64 -6.34 8.33
CA SER A 13 13.31 -5.12 8.76
C SER A 13 14.62 -5.36 9.53
N THR A 14 14.81 -6.53 10.13
CA THR A 14 16.07 -6.90 10.80
C THR A 14 17.16 -7.37 9.83
N TRP A 15 16.79 -8.07 8.75
CA TRP A 15 17.72 -8.82 7.91
C TRP A 15 17.82 -8.35 6.45
N GLU A 16 16.80 -7.66 5.93
CA GLU A 16 16.64 -7.23 4.52
C GLU A 16 17.92 -6.64 3.93
N ASN A 17 18.58 -5.77 4.70
CA ASN A 17 19.78 -5.04 4.28
C ASN A 17 21.11 -5.62 4.83
N ARG A 18 21.07 -6.80 5.44
CA ARG A 18 22.23 -7.42 6.13
C ARG A 18 22.66 -8.76 5.54
N VAL A 19 21.90 -9.28 4.58
CA VAL A 19 22.19 -10.56 3.93
C VAL A 19 22.81 -10.33 2.55
N ARG A 20 23.70 -11.25 2.15
CA ARG A 20 24.30 -11.21 0.81
C ARG A 20 23.32 -11.64 -0.28
N PHE A 21 22.45 -12.58 0.04
CA PHE A 21 21.45 -13.14 -0.86
C PHE A 21 20.10 -13.04 -0.18
N ASN A 22 19.28 -12.09 -0.63
CA ASN A 22 17.90 -11.99 -0.18
C ASN A 22 17.00 -12.77 -1.12
N LEU A 23 16.37 -13.82 -0.61
CA LEU A 23 15.41 -14.68 -1.31
C LEU A 23 14.07 -14.75 -0.58
N SER A 24 13.81 -13.83 0.37
CA SER A 24 12.59 -13.83 1.20
C SER A 24 11.49 -12.89 0.70
N GLU A 25 11.79 -12.03 -0.26
CA GLU A 25 10.84 -11.05 -0.78
C GLU A 25 9.73 -11.69 -1.62
N SER A 26 8.51 -11.14 -1.48
CA SER A 26 7.35 -11.50 -2.32
C SER A 26 7.16 -10.56 -3.51
N SER A 27 7.90 -9.46 -3.51
CA SER A 27 7.87 -8.43 -4.54
C SER A 27 8.85 -8.71 -5.69
N VAL A 28 8.69 -7.98 -6.79
CA VAL A 28 9.70 -7.90 -7.85
C VAL A 28 10.80 -6.91 -7.47
N PHE A 29 11.97 -7.02 -8.08
CA PHE A 29 13.06 -6.09 -7.82
C PHE A 29 12.63 -4.64 -8.12
N PRO A 30 12.85 -3.69 -7.19
CA PRO A 30 12.35 -2.33 -7.33
C PRO A 30 13.04 -1.59 -8.48
N MET A 31 12.26 -0.81 -9.23
CA MET A 31 12.76 0.04 -10.30
C MET A 31 13.21 1.38 -9.73
N SER A 32 14.29 1.94 -10.28
CA SER A 32 14.63 3.35 -10.08
C SER A 32 13.65 4.26 -10.83
N ALA A 33 13.56 5.53 -10.42
CA ALA A 33 12.74 6.52 -11.13
C ALA A 33 13.12 6.66 -12.61
N ARG A 34 14.39 6.46 -12.96
CA ARG A 34 14.88 6.48 -14.35
C ARG A 34 14.42 5.26 -15.15
N GLU A 35 14.37 4.09 -14.54
CA GLU A 35 13.86 2.89 -15.20
C GLU A 35 12.35 2.93 -15.38
N LEU A 36 11.64 3.57 -14.43
CA LEU A 36 10.20 3.76 -14.50
C LEU A 36 9.81 4.80 -15.57
N ALA A 37 10.57 5.90 -15.66
CA ALA A 37 10.34 6.94 -16.64
C ALA A 37 10.89 6.51 -18.02
N ALA A 38 10.00 6.05 -18.90
CA ALA A 38 10.36 5.74 -20.29
C ALA A 38 10.91 6.96 -21.06
N ASP A 39 10.53 8.17 -20.65
CA ASP A 39 10.99 9.44 -21.19
C ASP A 39 11.83 10.22 -20.15
N PRO A 40 13.08 10.59 -20.45
CA PRO A 40 13.89 11.46 -19.59
C PRO A 40 13.23 12.79 -19.22
N ALA A 41 12.33 13.33 -20.05
CA ALA A 41 11.59 14.56 -19.73
C ALA A 41 10.69 14.38 -18.50
N LEU A 42 10.06 13.20 -18.34
CA LEU A 42 9.22 12.89 -17.18
C LEU A 42 10.01 12.93 -15.86
N VAL A 43 11.28 12.51 -15.88
CA VAL A 43 12.14 12.61 -14.68
C VAL A 43 12.33 14.06 -14.27
N GLN A 44 12.48 14.98 -15.23
CA GLN A 44 12.60 16.40 -14.92
C GLN A 44 11.29 16.97 -14.39
N GLU A 45 10.17 16.62 -15.00
CA GLU A 45 8.84 17.04 -14.50
C GLU A 45 8.62 16.62 -13.04
N ILE A 46 9.01 15.39 -12.66
CA ILE A 46 8.91 14.90 -11.28
C ILE A 46 9.78 15.74 -10.33
N VAL A 47 10.99 16.12 -10.74
CA VAL A 47 11.92 16.90 -9.91
C VAL A 47 11.47 18.36 -9.77
N GLU A 48 10.83 18.91 -10.80
CA GLU A 48 10.33 20.29 -10.82
C GLU A 48 8.94 20.43 -10.20
N ALA A 49 8.23 19.33 -9.96
CA ALA A 49 6.88 19.32 -9.42
C ALA A 49 6.82 20.00 -8.03
N PRO A 50 5.88 20.93 -7.81
CA PRO A 50 5.64 21.53 -6.50
C PRO A 50 5.20 20.48 -5.46
N LEU A 51 5.82 20.51 -4.27
CA LEU A 51 5.46 19.64 -3.14
C LEU A 51 4.25 20.21 -2.39
N ILE A 52 3.07 20.05 -2.97
CA ILE A 52 1.79 20.51 -2.41
C ILE A 52 0.96 19.36 -1.85
N TYR A 53 -0.06 19.68 -1.06
CA TYR A 53 -1.14 18.75 -0.77
C TYR A 53 -2.01 18.58 -2.03
N ASN A 54 -2.12 17.36 -2.52
CA ASN A 54 -3.03 16.98 -3.59
C ASN A 54 -4.43 16.69 -3.03
N GLN A 55 -5.37 16.31 -3.91
CA GLN A 55 -6.67 15.77 -3.50
C GLN A 55 -6.46 14.59 -2.54
N SER A 56 -7.14 14.62 -1.39
CA SER A 56 -6.94 13.64 -0.32
C SER A 56 -7.21 12.20 -0.74
N ASN A 57 -8.13 12.00 -1.70
CA ASN A 57 -8.49 10.71 -2.26
C ASN A 57 -7.72 10.34 -3.54
N GLY A 58 -6.75 11.17 -3.96
CA GLY A 58 -6.01 11.04 -5.22
C GLY A 58 -6.54 11.92 -6.34
N THR A 59 -5.71 12.23 -7.35
CA THR A 59 -6.12 13.09 -8.48
C THR A 59 -7.17 12.39 -9.34
N ASP A 60 -7.99 13.17 -10.06
CA ASP A 60 -9.04 12.61 -10.91
C ASP A 60 -8.48 11.68 -12.00
N GLU A 61 -7.35 12.06 -12.59
CA GLU A 61 -6.65 11.25 -13.60
C GLU A 61 -6.16 9.92 -13.03
N LEU A 62 -5.58 9.96 -11.83
CA LEU A 62 -5.08 8.76 -11.16
C LEU A 62 -6.22 7.82 -10.78
N ARG A 63 -7.30 8.34 -10.19
CA ARG A 63 -8.47 7.53 -9.83
C ARG A 63 -9.13 6.91 -11.06
N ALA A 64 -9.23 7.66 -12.17
CA ALA A 64 -9.74 7.13 -13.43
C ALA A 64 -8.86 6.02 -14.01
N ALA A 65 -7.53 6.19 -13.97
CA ALA A 65 -6.57 5.18 -14.42
C ALA A 65 -6.66 3.89 -13.58
N ILE A 66 -6.79 4.00 -12.26
CA ILE A 66 -6.97 2.85 -11.37
C ILE A 66 -8.31 2.16 -11.64
N ALA A 67 -9.41 2.91 -11.74
CA ALA A 67 -10.74 2.36 -11.99
C ALA A 67 -10.80 1.55 -13.30
N ALA A 68 -10.08 1.98 -14.34
CA ALA A 68 -10.03 1.28 -15.62
C ALA A 68 -9.42 -0.14 -15.53
N LEU A 69 -8.69 -0.46 -14.45
CA LEU A 69 -8.16 -1.80 -14.21
C LEU A 69 -9.22 -2.80 -13.74
N TYR A 70 -10.39 -2.32 -13.28
CA TYR A 70 -11.42 -3.13 -12.63
C TYR A 70 -12.76 -3.04 -13.39
N PRO A 71 -13.27 -4.14 -13.97
CA PRO A 71 -14.55 -4.13 -14.68
C PRO A 71 -15.70 -3.65 -13.79
N GLY A 72 -16.43 -2.62 -14.25
CA GLY A 72 -17.58 -2.05 -13.54
C GLY A 72 -17.23 -1.01 -12.47
N ALA A 73 -15.94 -0.75 -12.21
CA ALA A 73 -15.53 0.33 -11.32
C ALA A 73 -15.62 1.70 -12.02
N THR A 74 -15.72 2.74 -11.20
CA THR A 74 -15.68 4.15 -11.61
C THR A 74 -14.69 4.87 -10.70
N ALA A 75 -14.26 6.08 -11.06
CA ALA A 75 -13.35 6.87 -10.22
C ALA A 75 -13.94 7.22 -8.84
N GLU A 76 -15.26 7.10 -8.64
CA GLU A 76 -15.96 7.27 -7.36
C GLU A 76 -15.79 6.07 -6.42
N HIS A 77 -15.41 4.90 -6.95
CA HIS A 77 -15.13 3.70 -6.18
C HIS A 77 -13.66 3.60 -5.72
N VAL A 78 -12.84 4.61 -5.99
CA VAL A 78 -11.39 4.57 -5.74
C VAL A 78 -10.99 5.58 -4.68
N GLU A 79 -10.25 5.12 -3.68
CA GLU A 79 -9.50 5.95 -2.72
C GLU A 79 -8.01 5.62 -2.87
N VAL A 80 -7.18 6.64 -3.13
CA VAL A 80 -5.73 6.45 -3.26
C VAL A 80 -5.07 6.57 -1.89
N CYS A 81 -4.33 5.53 -1.50
CA CYS A 81 -3.61 5.47 -0.23
C CYS A 81 -2.07 5.40 -0.45
N ASN A 82 -1.30 5.57 0.63
CA ASN A 82 0.15 5.38 0.71
C ASN A 82 0.53 3.88 0.71
N GLY A 83 0.12 3.19 -0.36
CA GLY A 83 0.30 1.76 -0.55
C GLY A 83 -0.80 0.92 0.10
N GLY A 84 -0.69 -0.40 -0.07
CA GLY A 84 -1.73 -1.34 0.39
C GLY A 84 -1.89 -1.38 1.92
N SER A 85 -0.85 -1.00 2.67
CA SER A 85 -0.90 -0.99 4.13
C SER A 85 -1.89 0.04 4.68
N GLU A 86 -1.92 1.27 4.17
CA GLU A 86 -2.94 2.24 4.59
C GLU A 86 -4.30 1.87 4.07
N ALA A 87 -4.41 1.36 2.84
CA ALA A 87 -5.69 0.88 2.32
C ALA A 87 -6.32 -0.17 3.24
N ASN A 88 -5.55 -1.16 3.71
CA ASN A 88 -6.01 -2.12 4.73
C ASN A 88 -6.42 -1.43 6.03
N PHE A 89 -5.58 -0.51 6.54
CA PHE A 89 -5.82 0.18 7.80
C PHE A 89 -7.11 1.00 7.77
N VAL A 90 -7.26 1.90 6.79
CA VAL A 90 -8.45 2.78 6.70
C VAL A 90 -9.71 1.98 6.44
N SER A 91 -9.63 0.89 5.67
CA SER A 91 -10.77 0.01 5.42
C SER A 91 -11.25 -0.66 6.70
N LEU A 92 -10.34 -1.27 7.47
CA LEU A 92 -10.68 -1.90 8.75
C LEU A 92 -11.16 -0.88 9.78
N TYR A 93 -10.47 0.26 9.86
CA TYR A 93 -10.80 1.34 10.79
C TYR A 93 -12.17 1.95 10.51
N ALA A 94 -12.59 2.03 9.24
CA ALA A 94 -13.88 2.58 8.85
C ALA A 94 -15.04 1.56 8.94
N MET A 95 -14.76 0.26 8.86
CA MET A 95 -15.80 -0.78 8.75
C MET A 95 -16.05 -1.56 10.05
N LEU A 96 -15.06 -1.66 10.96
CA LEU A 96 -15.17 -2.48 12.15
C LEU A 96 -15.52 -1.65 13.39
N GLU A 97 -16.45 -2.18 14.19
CA GLU A 97 -16.84 -1.64 15.49
C GLU A 97 -16.57 -2.64 16.62
N PRO A 98 -16.43 -2.18 17.88
CA PRO A 98 -16.25 -3.08 19.02
C PRO A 98 -17.43 -4.06 19.16
N GLY A 99 -17.13 -5.36 19.07
CA GLY A 99 -18.12 -6.43 19.20
C GLY A 99 -18.45 -7.13 17.88
N ASP A 100 -17.93 -6.66 16.75
CA ASP A 100 -18.08 -7.33 15.46
C ASP A 100 -17.40 -8.70 15.41
N GLU A 101 -18.05 -9.65 14.73
CA GLU A 101 -17.46 -10.94 14.41
C GLU A 101 -16.71 -10.87 13.07
N VAL A 102 -15.39 -11.05 13.09
CA VAL A 102 -14.53 -10.98 11.90
C VAL A 102 -13.97 -12.36 11.57
N VAL A 103 -14.22 -12.84 10.34
CA VAL A 103 -13.67 -14.11 9.84
C VAL A 103 -12.43 -13.83 8.97
N ILE A 104 -11.29 -14.39 9.38
CA ILE A 104 -10.00 -14.20 8.69
C ILE A 104 -9.46 -15.56 8.27
N VAL A 105 -9.16 -15.72 6.99
CA VAL A 105 -8.51 -16.92 6.45
C VAL A 105 -7.01 -16.82 6.67
N LEU A 106 -6.42 -17.81 7.33
CA LEU A 106 -4.98 -17.87 7.62
C LEU A 106 -4.28 -18.98 6.81
N PRO A 107 -3.00 -18.77 6.40
CA PRO A 107 -2.18 -17.59 6.66
C PRO A 107 -2.52 -16.40 5.73
N ILE A 108 -2.43 -15.17 6.26
CA ILE A 108 -2.58 -13.91 5.53
C ILE A 108 -1.56 -12.87 6.00
N TYR A 109 -1.40 -11.79 5.25
CA TYR A 109 -0.61 -10.63 5.66
C TYR A 109 -1.06 -10.13 7.04
N GLY A 110 -0.14 -10.16 8.01
CA GLY A 110 -0.46 -10.06 9.44
C GLY A 110 -1.03 -8.73 9.93
N GLN A 111 -1.04 -7.70 9.09
CA GLN A 111 -1.65 -6.41 9.43
C GLN A 111 -3.16 -6.54 9.72
N ILE A 112 -3.89 -7.28 8.89
CA ILE A 112 -5.35 -7.44 9.02
C ILE A 112 -5.74 -8.12 10.35
N PRO A 113 -5.23 -9.31 10.70
CA PRO A 113 -5.55 -9.94 11.98
C PRO A 113 -5.06 -9.14 13.19
N GLY A 114 -3.91 -8.46 13.08
CA GLY A 114 -3.39 -7.61 14.15
C GLY A 114 -4.32 -6.43 14.46
N LEU A 115 -4.90 -5.79 13.44
CA LEU A 115 -5.85 -4.68 13.60
C LEU A 115 -7.23 -5.17 14.05
N ALA A 116 -7.74 -6.26 13.49
CA ALA A 116 -9.06 -6.79 13.84
C ALA A 116 -9.15 -7.27 15.31
N ALA A 117 -8.03 -7.68 15.91
CA ALA A 117 -7.97 -8.14 17.30
C ALA A 117 -7.77 -7.02 18.34
N SER A 118 -7.68 -5.76 17.91
CA SER A 118 -7.09 -4.66 18.70
C SER A 118 -8.09 -3.65 19.28
#